data_AF-A0A430HDK8-F1
#
_entry.id   AF-A0A430HDK8-F1
#
_cell.length_a   1.000
_cell.length_b   1.000
_cell.length_c   1.000
_cell.angle_alpha   90.00
_cell.angle_beta   90.00
_cell.angle_gamma   90.00
#
_symmetry.space_group_name_H-M   'P 1'
#
loop_
_entity.id
_entity.type
_entity.pdbx_description
1 polymer ?
#
loop_
_entity_poly.entity_id
_entity_poly.type
_entity_poly.pdbx_seq_one_letter_code
_entity_poly.pdbx_strand_id
1 'polypeptide(L)'
;MTEPTSTLSLSDVKDIVVALAAIVGMIVAILGLTTWRRQLKGGIEYELTRRLLKYTYRLREALKVVRHPAMFGSELAAPESEKRLTEEQRRYAGLSSAYRARWEKVVGARDDLQRELLEAEVVWNKEIYARFKPLFALQEELNADVYSYLALCNPDESVQARNSWQEIRRGRPREVLYDSLGEKPDEFSSDVVHAIVEIESYLKPHLKK
;
A
#
# COMPACT_ATOMS: atom_id res chain seq x y z
N MET A 1 62.80 -58.32 -21.01
CA MET A 1 62.16 -57.10 -21.55
C MET A 1 61.25 -56.55 -20.46
N THR A 2 61.78 -55.64 -19.65
CA THR A 2 61.01 -54.95 -18.61
C THR A 2 60.65 -53.58 -19.16
N GLU A 3 59.35 -53.29 -19.22
CA GLU A 3 58.82 -52.02 -19.75
C GLU A 3 59.40 -50.80 -19.02
N PRO A 4 59.63 -49.68 -19.71
CA PRO A 4 60.03 -48.45 -19.05
C PRO A 4 58.84 -47.93 -18.22
N THR A 5 59.02 -47.89 -16.91
CA THR A 5 58.12 -47.18 -16.01
C THR A 5 58.07 -45.72 -16.42
N SER A 6 56.93 -45.27 -16.96
CA SER A 6 56.66 -43.88 -17.31
C SER A 6 56.69 -43.02 -16.04
N THR A 7 57.82 -42.39 -15.74
CA THR A 7 57.93 -41.39 -14.70
C THR A 7 57.24 -40.12 -15.17
N LEU A 8 56.20 -39.66 -14.45
CA LEU A 8 55.57 -38.36 -14.67
C LEU A 8 56.63 -37.26 -14.74
N SER A 9 56.64 -36.49 -15.83
CA SER A 9 57.53 -35.33 -15.97
C SER A 9 57.02 -34.17 -15.12
N LEU A 10 57.93 -33.28 -14.68
CA LEU A 10 57.58 -32.05 -13.97
C LEU A 10 56.60 -31.16 -14.77
N SER A 11 56.68 -31.22 -16.12
CA SER A 11 55.74 -30.55 -17.02
C SER A 11 54.32 -31.06 -16.82
N ASP A 12 54.15 -32.39 -16.76
CA ASP A 12 52.84 -33.04 -16.69
C ASP A 12 52.15 -32.70 -15.37
N VAL A 13 52.92 -32.66 -14.27
CA VAL A 13 52.44 -32.23 -12.96
C VAL A 13 51.99 -30.77 -12.98
N LYS A 14 52.77 -29.87 -13.61
CA LYS A 14 52.41 -28.46 -13.74
C LYS A 14 51.10 -28.29 -14.52
N ASP A 15 50.94 -29.00 -15.63
CA ASP A 15 49.75 -28.90 -16.47
C ASP A 15 48.50 -29.41 -15.75
N ILE A 16 48.62 -30.49 -14.95
CA ILE A 16 47.55 -30.98 -14.07
C ILE A 16 47.17 -29.92 -13.03
N VAL A 17 48.14 -29.30 -12.37
CA VAL A 17 47.88 -28.25 -11.36
C VAL A 17 47.22 -27.03 -11.99
N VAL A 18 47.66 -26.60 -13.17
CA VAL A 18 47.05 -25.49 -13.91
C VAL A 18 45.62 -25.82 -14.32
N ALA A 19 45.37 -27.05 -14.80
CA ALA A 19 44.03 -27.51 -15.15
C ALA A 19 43.09 -27.53 -13.92
N LEU A 20 43.57 -28.03 -12.78
CA LEU A 20 42.81 -28.02 -11.53
C LEU A 20 42.52 -26.58 -11.05
N ALA A 21 43.51 -25.69 -11.12
CA ALA A 21 43.33 -24.28 -10.77
C ALA A 21 42.28 -23.60 -11.66
N ALA A 22 42.29 -23.89 -12.97
CA ALA A 22 41.30 -23.37 -13.91
C ALA A 22 39.88 -23.87 -13.59
N ILE A 23 39.73 -25.16 -13.24
CA ILE A 23 38.45 -25.75 -12.84
C ILE A 23 37.92 -25.10 -11.55
N VAL A 24 38.78 -24.96 -10.53
CA VAL A 24 38.40 -24.29 -9.27
C VAL A 24 37.99 -22.83 -9.53
N GLY A 25 38.76 -22.11 -10.36
CA GLY A 25 38.43 -20.74 -10.75
C GLY A 25 37.06 -20.64 -11.44
N MET A 26 36.75 -21.57 -12.35
CA MET A 26 35.44 -21.65 -13.02
C MET A 26 34.30 -21.90 -12.02
N ILE A 27 34.47 -22.84 -11.09
CA ILE A 27 33.45 -23.15 -10.08
C ILE A 27 33.18 -21.92 -9.20
N VAL A 28 34.24 -21.27 -8.70
CA VAL A 28 34.12 -20.06 -7.87
C VAL A 28 33.43 -18.93 -8.65
N ALA A 29 33.75 -18.75 -9.93
CA ALA A 29 33.11 -17.74 -10.77
C ALA A 29 31.60 -18.00 -10.94
N ILE A 30 31.20 -19.25 -11.18
CA ILE A 30 29.78 -19.63 -11.30
C ILE A 30 29.05 -19.38 -9.98
N LEU A 31 29.60 -19.87 -8.86
CA LEU A 31 29.00 -19.70 -7.53
C LEU A 31 28.90 -18.22 -7.11
N GLY A 32 29.92 -17.43 -7.46
CA GLY A 32 29.93 -15.98 -7.26
C GLY A 32 28.81 -15.31 -8.05
N LEU A 33 28.69 -15.61 -9.35
CA LEU A 33 27.66 -15.04 -10.22
C LEU A 33 26.24 -15.40 -9.76
N THR A 34 26.01 -16.65 -9.37
CA THR A 34 24.69 -17.09 -8.87
C THR A 34 24.34 -16.41 -7.56
N THR A 35 25.31 -16.27 -6.64
CA THR A 35 25.12 -15.59 -5.36
C THR A 35 24.83 -14.11 -5.57
N TRP A 36 25.56 -13.45 -6.45
CA TRP A 36 25.36 -12.05 -6.78
C TRP A 36 23.98 -11.78 -7.38
N ARG A 37 23.54 -12.60 -8.34
CA ARG A 37 22.18 -12.51 -8.91
C ARG A 37 21.10 -12.68 -7.83
N ARG A 38 21.28 -13.64 -6.91
CA ARG A 38 20.35 -13.85 -5.80
C ARG A 38 20.31 -12.65 -4.85
N GLN A 39 21.47 -12.07 -4.52
CA GLN A 39 21.55 -10.88 -3.68
C GLN A 39 20.89 -9.66 -4.31
N LEU A 40 21.10 -9.43 -5.61
CA LEU A 40 20.44 -8.34 -6.34
C LEU A 40 18.92 -8.49 -6.32
N LYS A 41 18.42 -9.69 -6.65
CA LYS A 41 16.98 -9.97 -6.62
C LYS A 41 16.41 -9.77 -5.22
N GLY A 42 17.03 -10.36 -4.20
CA GLY A 42 16.59 -10.23 -2.81
C GLY A 42 16.60 -8.78 -2.31
N GLY A 43 17.58 -7.97 -2.72
CA GLY A 43 17.65 -6.55 -2.38
C GLY A 43 16.49 -5.74 -2.97
N ILE A 44 16.15 -5.98 -4.24
CA ILE A 44 15.01 -5.33 -4.91
C ILE A 44 13.70 -5.72 -4.22
N GLU A 45 13.48 -7.02 -4.01
CA GLU A 45 12.26 -7.53 -3.37
C GLU A 45 12.11 -6.99 -1.94
N TYR A 46 13.19 -6.95 -1.16
CA TYR A 46 13.19 -6.42 0.20
C TYR A 46 12.79 -4.94 0.24
N GLU A 47 13.43 -4.09 -0.57
CA GLU A 47 13.15 -2.66 -0.57
C GLU A 47 11.73 -2.36 -1.06
N LEU A 48 11.28 -3.03 -2.12
CA LEU A 48 9.92 -2.87 -2.65
C LEU A 48 8.87 -3.29 -1.61
N THR A 49 9.08 -4.43 -0.94
CA THR A 49 8.23 -4.91 0.14
C THR A 49 8.11 -3.90 1.27
N ARG A 50 9.25 -3.36 1.72
CA ARG A 50 9.30 -2.36 2.78
C ARG A 50 8.54 -1.09 2.41
N ARG A 51 8.66 -0.60 1.17
CA ARG A 51 7.93 0.56 0.67
C ARG A 51 6.43 0.30 0.60
N LEU A 52 6.01 -0.83 0.01
CA LEU A 52 4.60 -1.22 -0.07
C LEU A 52 3.94 -1.29 1.32
N LEU A 53 4.57 -1.95 2.28
CA LEU A 53 4.05 -2.03 3.66
C LEU A 53 3.94 -0.65 4.30
N LYS A 54 4.98 0.19 4.16
CA LYS A 54 4.97 1.57 4.67
C LYS A 54 3.79 2.36 4.11
N TYR A 55 3.55 2.33 2.80
CA TYR A 55 2.46 3.07 2.18
C TYR A 55 1.08 2.46 2.48
N THR A 56 1.00 1.13 2.66
CA THR A 56 -0.21 0.45 3.15
C THR A 56 -0.62 0.98 4.53
N TYR A 57 0.33 1.09 5.45
CA TYR A 57 0.06 1.65 6.78
C TYR A 57 -0.27 3.13 6.74
N ARG A 58 0.38 3.89 5.86
CA ARG A 58 0.05 5.30 5.66
C ARG A 58 -1.39 5.48 5.16
N LEU A 59 -1.85 4.63 4.24
CA LEU A 59 -3.23 4.63 3.78
C LEU A 59 -4.20 4.30 4.93
N ARG A 60 -3.90 3.28 5.73
CA ARG A 60 -4.68 2.94 6.94
C ARG A 60 -4.85 4.15 7.87
N GLU A 61 -3.77 4.84 8.19
CA GLU A 61 -3.84 6.01 9.07
C GLU A 61 -4.59 7.18 8.42
N ALA A 62 -4.46 7.39 7.11
CA ALA A 62 -5.23 8.41 6.40
C ALA A 62 -6.74 8.13 6.43
N LEU A 63 -7.16 6.86 6.26
CA LEU A 63 -8.57 6.47 6.38
C LEU A 63 -9.11 6.74 7.79
N LYS A 64 -8.33 6.42 8.84
CA LYS A 64 -8.72 6.73 10.23
C LYS A 64 -8.90 8.23 10.46
N VAL A 65 -8.03 9.07 9.89
CA VAL A 65 -8.14 10.54 10.02
C VAL A 65 -9.45 11.06 9.40
N VAL A 66 -9.85 10.53 8.24
CA VAL A 66 -11.15 10.89 7.65
C VAL A 66 -12.29 10.49 8.57
N ARG A 67 -12.20 9.30 9.16
CA ARG A 67 -13.26 8.71 10.00
C ARG A 67 -13.32 9.26 11.43
N HIS A 68 -12.38 10.12 11.81
CA HIS A 68 -12.35 10.67 13.15
C HIS A 68 -13.54 11.62 13.36
N PRO A 69 -14.46 11.36 14.33
CA PRO A 69 -15.68 12.14 14.48
C PRO A 69 -15.43 13.57 14.98
N ALA A 70 -14.34 13.80 15.72
CA ALA A 70 -13.97 15.15 16.11
C ALA A 70 -13.25 15.88 14.97
N MET A 71 -13.66 17.14 14.73
CA MET A 71 -12.98 18.10 13.86
C MET A 71 -12.60 19.33 14.68
N PHE A 72 -11.38 19.85 14.48
CA PHE A 72 -10.97 21.09 15.12
C PHE A 72 -11.67 22.29 14.46
N GLY A 73 -11.91 23.35 15.23
CA GLY A 73 -12.51 24.58 14.71
C GLY A 73 -11.72 25.22 13.56
N SER A 74 -10.39 25.02 13.54
CA SER A 74 -9.53 25.45 12.44
C SER A 74 -9.74 24.64 11.15
N GLU A 75 -10.17 23.38 11.24
CA GLU A 75 -10.55 22.57 10.07
C GLU A 75 -11.89 23.04 9.49
N LEU A 76 -12.81 23.49 10.35
CA LEU A 76 -14.16 23.91 9.99
C LEU A 76 -14.27 25.39 9.56
N ALA A 77 -13.15 26.10 9.45
CA ALA A 77 -13.16 27.49 9.03
C ALA A 77 -13.60 27.60 7.56
N ALA A 78 -14.68 28.35 7.32
CA ALA A 78 -15.12 28.64 5.96
C ALA A 78 -14.09 29.52 5.23
N PRO A 79 -13.90 29.35 3.91
CA PRO A 79 -13.01 30.19 3.13
C PRO A 79 -13.38 31.68 3.23
N GLU A 80 -12.39 32.56 3.36
CA GLU A 80 -12.64 34.01 3.47
C GLU A 80 -13.37 34.62 2.25
N SER A 81 -13.37 33.94 1.11
CA SER A 81 -14.06 34.34 -0.11
C SER A 81 -15.59 34.33 0.00
N GLU A 82 -16.14 33.79 1.08
CA GLU A 82 -17.56 33.47 1.24
C GLU A 82 -18.32 34.40 2.20
N LYS A 83 -17.99 35.70 2.19
CA LYS A 83 -18.58 36.72 3.11
C LYS A 83 -20.09 36.93 2.95
N ARG A 84 -20.70 36.41 1.89
CA ARG A 84 -22.15 36.54 1.58
C ARG A 84 -22.98 35.30 1.90
N LEU A 85 -22.38 34.25 2.45
CA LEU A 85 -23.11 33.03 2.79
C LEU A 85 -23.96 33.21 4.06
N THR A 86 -25.10 32.50 4.08
CA THR A 86 -25.86 32.25 5.31
C THR A 86 -25.02 31.43 6.30
N GLU A 87 -25.42 31.40 7.57
CA GLU A 87 -24.71 30.61 8.59
C GLU A 87 -24.67 29.11 8.25
N GLU A 88 -25.77 28.58 7.72
CA GLU A 88 -25.84 27.16 7.31
C GLU A 88 -24.91 26.85 6.14
N GLN A 89 -24.86 27.74 5.14
CA GLN A 89 -23.94 27.61 4.00
C GLN A 89 -22.49 27.73 4.44
N ARG A 90 -22.18 28.66 5.37
CA ARG A 90 -20.84 28.79 5.94
C ARG A 90 -20.40 27.52 6.67
N ARG A 91 -21.29 26.94 7.48
CA ARG A 91 -21.03 25.67 8.19
C ARG A 91 -20.78 24.54 7.21
N TYR A 92 -21.59 24.43 6.16
CA TYR A 92 -21.41 23.41 5.12
C TYR A 92 -20.10 23.60 4.34
N ALA A 93 -19.74 24.83 3.99
CA ALA A 93 -18.48 25.12 3.31
C ALA A 93 -17.26 24.75 4.18
N GLY A 94 -17.30 25.09 5.47
CA GLY A 94 -16.29 24.68 6.45
C GLY A 94 -16.16 23.15 6.56
N LEU A 95 -17.29 22.45 6.69
CA LEU A 95 -17.33 20.98 6.75
C LEU A 95 -16.78 20.34 5.46
N SER A 96 -17.16 20.86 4.31
CA SER A 96 -16.70 20.40 3.00
C SER A 96 -15.19 20.61 2.83
N SER A 97 -14.68 21.78 3.26
CA SER A 97 -13.25 22.09 3.27
C SER A 97 -12.46 21.14 4.19
N ALA A 98 -12.98 20.86 5.39
CA ALA A 98 -12.39 19.91 6.33
C ALA A 98 -12.27 18.51 5.72
N TYR A 99 -13.36 17.98 5.16
CA TYR A 99 -13.34 16.67 4.51
C TYR A 99 -12.44 16.64 3.29
N ARG A 100 -12.39 17.73 2.49
CA ARG A 100 -11.45 17.84 1.37
C ARG A 100 -10.00 17.71 1.82
N ALA A 101 -9.61 18.46 2.87
CA ALA A 101 -8.26 18.43 3.41
C ALA A 101 -7.90 17.06 4.03
N ARG A 102 -8.86 16.39 4.67
CA ARG A 102 -8.66 15.02 5.17
C ARG A 102 -8.50 14.02 4.03
N TRP A 103 -9.32 14.14 2.99
CA TRP A 103 -9.29 13.24 1.83
C TRP A 103 -8.03 13.42 0.97
N GLU A 104 -7.48 14.62 0.88
CA GLU A 104 -6.20 14.87 0.20
C GLU A 104 -5.07 14.00 0.76
N LYS A 105 -5.08 13.71 2.07
CA LYS A 105 -4.12 12.78 2.69
C LYS A 105 -4.32 11.34 2.23
N VAL A 106 -5.57 10.91 2.03
CA VAL A 106 -5.92 9.59 1.49
C VAL A 106 -5.45 9.48 0.05
N VAL A 107 -5.76 10.47 -0.78
CA VAL A 107 -5.31 10.53 -2.19
C VAL A 107 -3.79 10.46 -2.27
N GLY A 108 -3.06 11.28 -1.50
CA GLY A 108 -1.60 11.23 -1.50
C GLY A 108 -1.03 9.88 -1.05
N ALA A 109 -1.61 9.26 -0.03
CA ALA A 109 -1.20 7.91 0.42
C ALA A 109 -1.51 6.83 -0.63
N ARG A 110 -2.65 6.96 -1.32
CA ARG A 110 -3.11 6.07 -2.38
C ARG A 110 -2.22 6.15 -3.61
N ASP A 111 -1.85 7.37 -4.03
CA ASP A 111 -0.97 7.62 -5.18
C ASP A 111 0.42 7.06 -4.94
N ASP A 112 1.00 7.31 -3.76
CA ASP A 112 2.31 6.75 -3.39
C ASP A 112 2.26 5.22 -3.41
N LEU A 113 1.21 4.61 -2.88
CA LEU A 113 1.03 3.16 -2.90
C LEU A 113 0.86 2.62 -4.33
N GLN A 114 0.10 3.31 -5.18
CA GLN A 114 -0.08 2.90 -6.59
C GLN A 114 1.24 2.93 -7.36
N ARG A 115 2.10 3.94 -7.14
CA ARG A 115 3.42 4.00 -7.78
C ARG A 115 4.26 2.77 -7.46
N GLU A 116 4.31 2.37 -6.20
CA GLU A 116 5.03 1.17 -5.79
C GLU A 116 4.39 -0.11 -6.33
N LEU A 117 3.06 -0.16 -6.44
CA LEU A 117 2.38 -1.31 -7.03
C LEU A 117 2.71 -1.49 -8.51
N LEU A 118 2.89 -0.41 -9.27
CA LEU A 118 3.35 -0.50 -10.66
C LEU A 118 4.73 -1.14 -10.77
N GLU A 119 5.65 -0.80 -9.86
CA GLU A 119 6.96 -1.45 -9.79
C GLU A 119 6.83 -2.93 -9.36
N ALA A 120 5.94 -3.21 -8.40
CA ALA A 120 5.68 -4.57 -7.94
C ALA A 120 5.09 -5.48 -9.01
N GLU A 121 4.27 -4.95 -9.92
CA GLU A 121 3.77 -5.71 -11.07
C GLU A 121 4.89 -6.18 -12.01
N VAL A 122 5.98 -5.41 -12.11
CA VAL A 122 7.16 -5.81 -12.90
C VAL A 122 7.93 -6.94 -12.22
N VAL A 123 8.03 -6.92 -10.88
CA VAL A 123 8.81 -7.89 -10.11
C VAL A 123 8.05 -9.19 -9.84
N TRP A 124 6.77 -9.10 -9.47
CA TRP A 124 5.95 -10.21 -8.98
C TRP A 124 4.69 -10.47 -9.79
N ASN A 125 4.52 -9.86 -10.97
CA ASN A 125 3.33 -9.95 -11.82
C ASN A 125 2.07 -9.30 -11.19
N LYS A 126 0.93 -9.35 -11.90
CA LYS A 126 -0.33 -8.68 -11.52
C LYS A 126 -1.04 -9.26 -10.29
N GLU A 127 -0.59 -10.39 -9.75
CA GLU A 127 -1.19 -10.99 -8.55
C GLU A 127 -1.09 -10.07 -7.34
N ILE A 128 0.01 -9.30 -7.21
CA ILE A 128 0.16 -8.35 -6.10
C ILE A 128 -0.99 -7.35 -6.07
N TYR A 129 -1.40 -6.79 -7.22
CA TYR A 129 -2.48 -5.82 -7.28
C TYR A 129 -3.81 -6.41 -6.81
N ALA A 130 -4.08 -7.69 -7.12
CA ALA A 130 -5.29 -8.37 -6.69
C ALA A 130 -5.42 -8.43 -5.16
N ARG A 131 -4.30 -8.56 -4.44
CA ARG A 131 -4.26 -8.58 -2.96
C ARG A 131 -4.67 -7.24 -2.34
N PHE A 132 -4.47 -6.13 -3.05
CA PHE A 132 -4.82 -4.80 -2.57
C PHE A 132 -6.25 -4.35 -2.92
N LYS A 133 -6.92 -5.02 -3.86
CA LYS A 133 -8.29 -4.69 -4.26
C LYS A 133 -9.27 -4.57 -3.07
N PRO A 134 -9.25 -5.46 -2.06
CA PRO A 134 -10.15 -5.33 -0.91
C PRO A 134 -9.93 -4.03 -0.13
N LEU A 135 -8.68 -3.64 0.11
CA LEU A 135 -8.36 -2.37 0.78
C LEU A 135 -8.84 -1.15 -0.02
N PHE A 136 -8.75 -1.22 -1.35
CA PHE A 136 -9.24 -0.15 -2.22
C PHE A 136 -10.77 -0.10 -2.28
N ALA A 137 -11.45 -1.24 -2.25
CA ALA A 137 -12.91 -1.27 -2.14
C ALA A 137 -13.38 -0.59 -0.85
N LEU A 138 -12.71 -0.83 0.28
CA LEU A 138 -13.00 -0.16 1.55
C LEU A 138 -12.76 1.36 1.48
N GLN A 139 -11.68 1.80 0.81
CA GLN A 139 -11.45 3.22 0.55
C GLN A 139 -12.62 3.84 -0.24
N GLU A 140 -13.07 3.19 -1.31
CA GLU A 140 -14.17 3.70 -2.13
C GLU A 140 -15.51 3.69 -1.39
N GLU A 141 -15.75 2.68 -0.55
CA GLU A 141 -16.91 2.62 0.33
C GLU A 141 -16.97 3.83 1.28
N LEU A 142 -15.84 4.16 1.92
CA LEU A 142 -15.74 5.35 2.77
C LEU A 142 -15.94 6.65 1.97
N ASN A 143 -15.36 6.73 0.78
CA ASN A 143 -15.52 7.91 -0.10
C ASN A 143 -17.00 8.16 -0.42
N ALA A 144 -17.71 7.09 -0.79
CA ALA A 144 -19.14 7.14 -1.07
C ALA A 144 -19.94 7.58 0.18
N ASP A 145 -19.51 7.18 1.38
CA ASP A 145 -20.18 7.60 2.63
C ASP A 145 -19.98 9.08 2.92
N VAL A 146 -18.73 9.56 2.83
CA VAL A 146 -18.38 10.98 2.96
C VAL A 146 -19.18 11.82 1.97
N TYR A 147 -19.24 11.42 0.70
CA TYR A 147 -19.98 12.15 -0.32
C TYR A 147 -21.48 12.24 0.00
N SER A 148 -22.10 11.11 0.35
CA SER A 148 -23.52 11.08 0.73
C SER A 148 -23.81 11.90 1.98
N TYR A 149 -22.90 11.91 2.95
CA TYR A 149 -23.02 12.71 4.17
C TYR A 149 -22.94 14.20 3.87
N LEU A 150 -21.96 14.63 3.07
CA LEU A 150 -21.83 16.04 2.67
C LEU A 150 -23.06 16.50 1.89
N ALA A 151 -23.59 15.68 0.97
CA ALA A 151 -24.81 16.00 0.24
C ALA A 151 -26.03 16.19 1.17
N LEU A 152 -26.15 15.37 2.22
CA LEU A 152 -27.18 15.54 3.25
C LEU A 152 -26.98 16.81 4.10
N CYS A 153 -25.74 17.25 4.30
CA CYS A 153 -25.43 18.47 5.03
C CYS A 153 -25.53 19.75 4.19
N ASN A 154 -25.62 19.63 2.87
CA ASN A 154 -25.71 20.77 1.96
C ASN A 154 -27.07 21.49 2.12
N PRO A 155 -27.10 22.78 2.50
CA PRO A 155 -28.35 23.53 2.65
C PRO A 155 -29.03 23.83 1.31
N ASP A 156 -28.27 23.86 0.21
CA ASP A 156 -28.78 24.16 -1.12
C ASP A 156 -29.30 22.90 -1.86
N GLU A 157 -29.22 21.73 -1.22
CA GLU A 157 -29.68 20.46 -1.78
C GLU A 157 -31.22 20.37 -1.80
N SER A 158 -31.76 19.93 -2.93
CA SER A 158 -33.22 19.78 -3.10
C SER A 158 -33.81 18.72 -2.16
N VAL A 159 -35.09 18.84 -1.80
CA VAL A 159 -35.78 17.86 -0.96
C VAL A 159 -35.75 16.46 -1.59
N GLN A 160 -35.96 16.38 -2.91
CA GLN A 160 -35.94 15.13 -3.67
C GLN A 160 -34.55 14.46 -3.64
N ALA A 161 -33.49 15.24 -3.85
CA ALA A 161 -32.12 14.74 -3.77
C ALA A 161 -31.77 14.31 -2.34
N ARG A 162 -32.13 15.10 -1.33
CA ARG A 162 -31.94 14.75 0.09
C ARG A 162 -32.61 13.43 0.45
N ASN A 163 -33.86 13.22 0.03
CA ASN A 163 -34.57 11.95 0.24
C ASN A 163 -33.84 10.78 -0.45
N SER A 164 -33.36 10.99 -1.68
CA SER A 164 -32.59 9.98 -2.42
C SER A 164 -31.30 9.60 -1.67
N TRP A 165 -30.57 10.58 -1.15
CA TRP A 165 -29.37 10.35 -0.35
C TRP A 165 -29.66 9.64 0.97
N GLN A 166 -30.78 9.95 1.62
CA GLN A 166 -31.22 9.26 2.83
C GLN A 166 -31.52 7.79 2.56
N GLU A 167 -32.22 7.47 1.47
CA GLU A 167 -32.51 6.08 1.08
C GLU A 167 -31.23 5.32 0.72
N ILE A 168 -30.30 5.94 -0.01
CA ILE A 168 -28.98 5.35 -0.28
C ILE A 168 -28.26 5.02 1.03
N ARG A 169 -28.27 5.92 2.01
CA ARG A 169 -27.59 5.72 3.29
C ARG A 169 -28.30 4.66 4.15
N ARG A 170 -29.63 4.64 4.18
CA ARG A 170 -30.45 3.62 4.87
C ARG A 170 -30.26 2.22 4.28
N GLY A 171 -30.05 2.13 2.97
CA GLY A 171 -29.80 0.87 2.27
C GLY A 171 -28.39 0.29 2.48
N ARG A 172 -27.49 1.00 3.18
CA ARG A 172 -26.15 0.49 3.45
C ARG A 172 -26.19 -0.58 4.54
N PRO A 173 -25.35 -1.62 4.42
CA PRO A 173 -25.31 -2.69 5.41
C PRO A 173 -24.72 -2.26 6.75
N ARG A 174 -23.92 -1.17 6.78
CA ARG A 174 -23.18 -0.71 7.95
C ARG A 174 -22.89 0.79 7.95
N GLU A 175 -22.58 1.34 9.12
CA GLU A 175 -22.03 2.68 9.28
C GLU A 175 -20.52 2.68 8.97
N VAL A 176 -20.09 3.63 8.14
CA VAL A 176 -18.71 3.68 7.65
C VAL A 176 -18.02 4.98 8.04
N LEU A 177 -18.73 6.12 8.02
CA LEU A 177 -18.13 7.44 8.15
C LEU A 177 -17.37 7.64 9.45
N TYR A 178 -17.95 7.28 10.59
CA TYR A 178 -17.34 7.57 11.88
C TYR A 178 -16.82 6.29 12.54
N ASP A 179 -15.59 6.38 13.04
CA ASP A 179 -15.05 5.36 13.92
C ASP A 179 -15.81 5.37 15.25
N SER A 180 -16.11 4.17 15.77
CA SER A 180 -16.84 4.01 17.03
C SER A 180 -16.10 4.57 18.27
N LEU A 181 -14.78 4.85 18.17
CA LEU A 181 -13.89 5.24 19.27
C LEU A 181 -13.87 4.26 20.46
N GLY A 182 -14.44 3.07 20.29
CA GLY A 182 -14.47 2.02 21.30
C GLY A 182 -13.18 1.23 21.37
N GLU A 183 -13.02 0.44 22.45
CA GLU A 183 -11.89 -0.50 22.57
C GLU A 183 -11.88 -1.57 21.48
N LYS A 184 -13.06 -1.91 20.94
CA LYS A 184 -13.20 -2.87 19.84
C LYS A 184 -13.39 -2.12 18.52
N PRO A 185 -12.68 -2.52 17.45
CA PRO A 185 -12.89 -1.94 16.13
C PRO A 185 -14.32 -2.23 15.66
N ASP A 186 -14.93 -1.24 15.02
CA ASP A 186 -16.17 -1.44 14.26
C ASP A 186 -15.92 -2.34 13.04
N GLU A 187 -17.00 -2.74 12.38
CA GLU A 187 -16.97 -3.68 11.25
C GLU A 187 -16.04 -3.20 10.12
N PHE A 188 -16.10 -1.91 9.75
CA PHE A 188 -15.25 -1.36 8.70
C PHE A 188 -13.78 -1.33 9.14
N SER A 189 -13.50 -0.90 10.38
CA SER A 189 -12.14 -0.91 10.94
C SER A 189 -11.56 -2.33 10.98
N SER A 190 -12.38 -3.32 11.32
CA SER A 190 -12.01 -4.74 11.33
C SER A 190 -11.64 -5.22 9.92
N ASP A 191 -12.44 -4.87 8.91
CA ASP A 191 -12.19 -5.24 7.52
C ASP A 191 -10.93 -4.60 6.96
N VAL A 192 -10.65 -3.33 7.31
CA VAL A 192 -9.38 -2.67 6.94
C VAL A 192 -8.20 -3.41 7.55
N VAL A 193 -8.29 -3.80 8.82
CA VAL A 193 -7.24 -4.59 9.49
C VAL A 193 -7.07 -5.94 8.80
N HIS A 194 -8.16 -6.64 8.50
CA HIS A 194 -8.12 -7.94 7.82
C HIS A 194 -7.49 -7.84 6.42
N ALA A 195 -7.89 -6.85 5.62
CA ALA A 195 -7.30 -6.61 4.30
C ALA A 195 -5.79 -6.34 4.38
N ILE A 196 -5.34 -5.63 5.40
CA ILE A 196 -3.91 -5.37 5.63
C ILE A 196 -3.18 -6.64 6.07
N VAL A 197 -3.77 -7.48 6.92
CA VAL A 197 -3.18 -8.78 7.32
C VAL A 197 -2.97 -9.68 6.10
N GLU A 198 -3.92 -9.72 5.17
CA GLU A 198 -3.79 -10.47 3.91
C GLU A 198 -2.68 -9.91 3.00
N ILE A 199 -2.51 -8.60 2.96
CA ILE A 199 -1.38 -7.97 2.25
C ILE A 199 -0.06 -8.33 2.94
N GLU A 200 -0.01 -8.26 4.26
CA GLU A 200 1.17 -8.57 5.07
C GLU A 200 1.60 -10.03 4.94
N SER A 201 0.66 -10.97 4.91
CA SER A 201 0.94 -12.40 4.79
C SER A 201 1.65 -12.72 3.48
N TYR A 202 1.30 -12.02 2.40
CA TYR A 202 1.96 -12.10 1.11
C TYR A 202 3.33 -11.40 1.09
N LEU A 203 3.43 -10.21 1.67
CA LEU A 203 4.61 -9.35 1.57
C LEU A 203 5.74 -9.72 2.54
N LYS A 204 5.44 -10.00 3.81
CA LYS A 204 6.45 -10.25 4.86
C LYS A 204 7.45 -11.39 4.56
N PRO A 205 7.11 -12.46 3.83
CA PRO A 205 8.09 -13.46 3.40
C PRO A 205 9.30 -12.88 2.66
N HIS A 206 9.10 -11.83 1.85
CA HIS A 206 10.16 -11.16 1.09
C HIS A 206 11.07 -10.27 1.95
N LEU A 207 10.75 -10.09 3.24
CA LEU A 207 11.62 -9.40 4.21
C LEU A 207 12.62 -10.33 4.90
N LYS A 208 12.43 -11.65 4.81
CA LYS A 208 13.30 -12.63 5.46
C LYS A 208 14.46 -12.98 4.52
N LYS A 209 15.70 -12.87 5.04
CA LYS A 209 16.95 -13.20 4.34
C LYS A 209 17.08 -14.69 4.06
#